data_AF-A0A4Q2S4T2-F1
#
_entry.id   AF-A0A4Q2S4T2-F1
#
_cell.length_a   1.000
_cell.length_b   1.000
_cell.length_c   1.000
_cell.angle_alpha   90.00
_cell.angle_beta   90.00
_cell.angle_gamma   90.00
#
_symmetry.space_group_name_H-M   'P 1'
#
loop_
_entity.id
_entity.type
_entity.pdbx_description
1 polymer ?
#
loop_
_entity_poly.entity_id
_entity_poly.type
_entity_poly.pdbx_seq_one_letter_code
_entity_poly.pdbx_strand_id
1 'polypeptide(L)'
;MSDDARDPGADPRVGSLGDEAAKLFGVLSGWAREQAGEAGDGLSGLAAHAGAAVRDLDEHLATGSTECSVCPVCRTVHAVRQLSPEVKAHLSSAVTSLAQAAAAILATPDPRRDPSSDVERIDLDDDDGPEDAASSDWPGDR
;
A
#
# COMPACT_ATOMS: atom_id res chain seq x y z
N MET A 1 13.37 -6.94 45.74
CA MET A 1 12.24 -7.71 45.20
C MET A 1 11.13 -6.70 45.01
N SER A 2 11.00 -6.19 43.79
CA SER A 2 9.92 -5.30 43.38
C SER A 2 9.28 -5.96 42.18
N ASP A 3 8.06 -6.43 42.37
CA ASP A 3 7.22 -7.04 41.35
C ASP A 3 6.76 -5.97 40.36
N ASP A 4 7.36 -5.98 39.16
CA ASP A 4 6.81 -5.32 37.97
C ASP A 4 5.54 -6.08 37.58
N ALA A 5 4.39 -5.58 38.03
CA ALA A 5 3.08 -6.07 37.64
C ALA A 5 2.89 -5.84 36.13
N ARG A 6 3.18 -6.87 35.34
CA ARG A 6 2.89 -6.90 33.91
C ARG A 6 1.37 -6.90 33.73
N ASP A 7 0.84 -5.79 33.22
CA ASP A 7 -0.56 -5.63 32.83
C ASP A 7 -0.98 -6.76 31.86
N PRO A 8 -1.92 -7.64 32.24
CA PRO A 8 -2.31 -8.80 31.43
C PRO A 8 -3.49 -8.51 30.48
N GLY A 9 -3.73 -7.25 30.09
CA GLY A 9 -4.93 -6.86 29.34
C GLY A 9 -4.73 -6.05 28.05
N ALA A 10 -3.51 -5.66 27.71
CA ALA A 10 -3.26 -4.93 26.46
C ALA A 10 -3.18 -5.90 25.26
N ASP A 11 -4.33 -6.40 24.81
CA ASP A 11 -4.45 -6.95 23.46
C ASP A 11 -3.85 -5.90 22.50
N PRO A 12 -2.86 -6.23 21.67
CA PRO A 12 -2.27 -5.25 20.77
C PRO A 12 -3.38 -4.73 19.86
N ARG A 13 -3.83 -3.49 20.12
CA ARG A 13 -4.84 -2.79 19.32
C ARG A 13 -4.29 -2.66 17.91
N VAL A 14 -4.59 -3.64 17.09
CA VAL A 14 -4.44 -3.56 15.64
C VAL A 14 -5.22 -2.33 15.18
N GLY A 15 -4.52 -1.41 14.50
CA GLY A 15 -5.13 -0.20 13.94
C GLY A 15 -6.15 -0.54 12.85
N SER A 16 -6.71 0.48 12.18
CA SER A 16 -7.54 0.20 11.02
C SER A 16 -6.71 -0.53 9.95
N LEU A 17 -7.37 -1.39 9.15
CA LEU A 17 -6.71 -2.07 8.02
C LEU A 17 -5.99 -1.07 7.10
N GLY A 18 -6.59 0.11 6.91
CA GLY A 18 -6.01 1.18 6.11
C GLY A 18 -4.71 1.72 6.69
N ASP A 19 -4.67 1.96 8.00
CA ASP A 19 -3.46 2.45 8.67
C ASP A 19 -2.33 1.44 8.64
N GLU A 20 -2.63 0.16 8.88
CA GLU A 20 -1.62 -0.91 8.82
C GLU A 20 -1.16 -1.18 7.37
N ALA A 21 -2.06 -1.09 6.39
CA ALA A 21 -1.71 -1.17 4.99
C ALA A 21 -0.78 0.00 4.59
N ALA A 22 -1.09 1.23 5.02
CA ALA A 22 -0.24 2.39 4.76
C ALA A 22 1.17 2.23 5.35
N LYS A 23 1.28 1.69 6.57
CA LYS A 23 2.58 1.36 7.18
C LYS A 23 3.33 0.30 6.37
N LEU A 24 2.65 -0.77 5.94
CA LEU A 24 3.23 -1.81 5.09
C LEU A 24 3.75 -1.22 3.77
N PHE A 25 2.95 -0.41 3.08
CA PHE A 25 3.35 0.28 1.85
C PHE A 25 4.53 1.23 2.09
N GLY A 26 4.56 1.90 3.24
CA GLY A 26 5.70 2.72 3.67
C GLY A 26 6.99 1.91 3.73
N VAL A 27 6.99 0.79 4.46
CA VAL A 27 8.16 -0.11 4.57
C VAL A 27 8.57 -0.66 3.21
N LEU A 28 7.61 -1.12 2.41
CA LEU A 28 7.87 -1.65 1.06
C LEU A 28 8.45 -0.59 0.11
N SER A 29 7.96 0.66 0.17
CA SER A 29 8.46 1.75 -0.68
C SER A 29 9.88 2.19 -0.30
N GLY A 30 10.22 2.14 0.99
CA GLY A 30 11.57 2.38 1.49
C GLY A 30 12.55 1.32 0.96
N TRP A 31 12.19 0.04 1.11
CA TRP A 31 12.98 -1.06 0.56
C TRP A 31 13.13 -0.97 -0.97
N ALA A 32 12.05 -0.69 -1.70
CA ALA A 32 12.10 -0.55 -3.16
C ALA A 32 13.05 0.58 -3.60
N ARG A 33 13.13 1.66 -2.83
CA ARG A 33 14.03 2.79 -3.10
C ARG A 33 15.50 2.43 -2.81
N GLU A 34 15.75 1.66 -1.75
CA GLU A 34 17.08 1.10 -1.43
C GLU A 34 17.57 0.21 -2.59
N GLN A 35 16.75 -0.75 -3.04
CA GLN A 35 17.09 -1.64 -4.15
C GLN A 35 17.26 -0.90 -5.49
N ALA A 36 16.50 0.18 -5.72
CA ALA A 36 16.62 1.00 -6.93
C ALA A 36 17.91 1.86 -6.92
N GLY A 37 18.40 2.26 -5.74
CA GLY A 37 19.69 2.94 -5.59
C GLY A 37 20.88 2.04 -5.93
N GLU A 38 20.72 0.72 -5.77
CA GLU A 38 21.72 -0.31 -6.08
C GLU A 38 21.62 -0.85 -7.52
N ALA A 39 20.60 -0.44 -8.29
CA ALA A 39 20.32 -0.90 -9.65
C ALA A 39 21.25 -0.30 -10.73
N GLY A 40 22.54 -0.17 -10.42
CA GLY A 40 23.59 0.15 -11.40
C GLY A 40 23.90 -1.00 -12.36
N ASP A 41 23.47 -2.23 -12.03
CA ASP A 41 23.72 -3.46 -12.82
C ASP A 41 22.42 -4.25 -13.14
N GLY A 42 21.48 -3.59 -13.83
CA GLY A 42 20.46 -4.20 -14.71
C GLY A 42 19.45 -5.22 -14.14
N LEU A 43 18.39 -5.45 -14.94
CA LEU A 43 17.30 -6.39 -14.65
C LEU A 43 17.79 -7.86 -14.54
N SER A 44 18.88 -8.20 -15.23
CA SER A 44 19.47 -9.54 -15.27
C SER A 44 20.15 -9.93 -13.95
N GLY A 45 20.81 -8.98 -13.27
CA GLY A 45 21.42 -9.21 -11.96
C GLY A 45 20.37 -9.47 -10.88
N LEU A 46 19.28 -8.68 -10.92
CA LEU A 46 18.12 -8.89 -10.06
C LEU A 46 17.46 -10.26 -10.30
N ALA A 47 17.27 -10.65 -11.56
CA ALA A 47 16.68 -11.95 -11.90
C ALA A 47 17.55 -13.13 -11.43
N ALA A 48 18.88 -13.02 -11.56
CA ALA A 48 19.81 -14.04 -11.05
C ALA A 48 19.78 -14.13 -9.51
N HIS A 49 19.78 -12.99 -8.82
CA HIS A 49 19.73 -12.95 -7.36
C HIS A 49 18.40 -13.46 -6.81
N ALA A 50 17.29 -13.06 -7.41
CA ALA A 50 15.96 -13.58 -7.08
C ALA A 50 15.88 -15.10 -7.33
N GLY A 51 16.42 -15.59 -8.45
CA GLY A 51 16.44 -17.03 -8.74
C GLY A 51 17.32 -17.85 -7.78
N ALA A 52 18.33 -17.25 -7.16
CA ALA A 52 19.13 -17.89 -6.11
C ALA A 52 18.36 -17.90 -4.78
N ALA A 53 17.78 -16.76 -4.37
CA ALA A 53 16.99 -16.65 -3.16
C ALA A 53 15.76 -17.58 -3.16
N VAL A 54 15.07 -17.69 -4.30
CA VAL A 54 13.92 -18.60 -4.45
C VAL A 54 14.32 -20.06 -4.23
N ARG A 55 15.50 -20.48 -4.71
CA ARG A 55 15.98 -21.86 -4.52
C ARG A 55 16.34 -22.17 -3.07
N ASP A 56 17.01 -21.24 -2.40
CA ASP A 56 17.37 -21.37 -0.98
C ASP A 56 16.12 -21.44 -0.08
N LEU A 57 15.10 -20.63 -0.40
CA LEU A 57 13.81 -20.67 0.26
C LEU A 57 13.04 -21.96 -0.04
N ASP A 58 13.11 -22.50 -1.26
CA ASP A 58 12.42 -23.75 -1.63
C ASP A 58 12.91 -24.94 -0.80
N GLU A 59 14.20 -24.97 -0.43
CA GLU A 59 14.76 -26.00 0.47
C GLU A 59 14.22 -25.94 1.90
N HIS A 60 13.80 -24.75 2.37
CA HIS A 60 13.38 -24.51 3.75
C HIS A 60 11.87 -24.29 3.92
N LEU A 61 11.14 -24.02 2.84
CA LEU A 61 9.69 -23.76 2.85
C LEU A 61 8.86 -24.99 2.50
N ALA A 62 7.72 -25.13 3.19
CA ALA A 62 6.74 -26.18 2.92
C ALA A 62 7.31 -27.62 3.01
N THR A 63 8.19 -27.86 4.00
CA THR A 63 8.77 -29.17 4.34
C THR A 63 7.74 -30.19 4.85
N GLY A 64 6.47 -29.78 4.98
CA GLY A 64 5.37 -30.64 5.46
C GLY A 64 5.25 -30.73 6.98
N SER A 65 6.02 -29.95 7.73
CA SER A 65 5.91 -29.88 9.20
C SER A 65 4.57 -29.28 9.66
N THR A 66 4.14 -29.58 10.88
CA THR A 66 2.91 -29.03 11.48
C THR A 66 2.96 -27.50 11.59
N GLU A 67 4.16 -26.94 11.76
CA GLU A 67 4.48 -25.51 11.71
C GLU A 67 4.01 -24.88 10.38
N CYS A 68 4.09 -25.62 9.27
CA CYS A 68 3.70 -25.13 7.94
C CYS A 68 2.19 -24.99 7.76
N SER A 69 1.38 -25.60 8.64
CA SER A 69 -0.09 -25.52 8.56
C SER A 69 -0.65 -24.20 9.08
N VAL A 70 0.12 -23.48 9.91
CA VAL A 70 -0.28 -22.23 10.57
C VAL A 70 0.40 -20.99 9.98
N CYS A 71 1.56 -21.14 9.33
CA CYS A 71 2.27 -20.04 8.68
C CYS A 71 1.52 -19.55 7.41
N PRO A 72 1.16 -18.25 7.29
CA PRO A 72 0.47 -17.71 6.13
C PRO A 72 1.25 -17.90 4.82
N VAL A 73 2.58 -17.75 4.86
CA VAL A 73 3.47 -17.92 3.71
C VAL A 73 3.49 -19.37 3.25
N CYS A 74 3.62 -20.33 4.19
CA CYS A 74 3.59 -21.75 3.83
C CYS A 74 2.23 -22.16 3.23
N ARG A 75 1.13 -21.59 3.74
CA ARG A 75 -0.21 -21.86 3.25
C ARG A 75 -0.43 -21.32 1.83
N THR A 76 0.09 -20.13 1.51
CA THR A 76 0.03 -19.58 0.15
C THR A 76 0.90 -20.38 -0.82
N VAL A 77 2.13 -20.73 -0.44
CA VAL A 77 3.02 -21.59 -1.26
C VAL A 77 2.35 -22.94 -1.55
N HIS A 78 1.75 -23.57 -0.55
CA HIS A 78 1.04 -24.83 -0.72
C HIS A 78 -0.14 -24.68 -1.71
N ALA A 79 -0.95 -23.63 -1.59
CA ALA A 79 -2.04 -23.36 -2.52
C ALA A 79 -1.55 -23.18 -3.96
N VAL A 80 -0.48 -22.39 -4.18
CA VAL A 80 0.11 -22.17 -5.50
C VAL A 80 0.68 -23.48 -6.08
N ARG A 81 1.35 -24.30 -5.27
CA ARG A 81 1.91 -25.59 -5.70
C ARG A 81 0.81 -26.54 -6.20
N GLN A 82 -0.37 -26.53 -5.57
CA GLN A 82 -1.52 -27.35 -5.95
C GLN A 82 -2.28 -26.87 -7.21
N LEU A 83 -1.97 -25.69 -7.76
CA LEU A 83 -2.56 -25.24 -9.03
C LEU A 83 -2.08 -26.11 -10.20
N SER A 84 -2.98 -26.35 -11.16
CA SER A 84 -2.64 -27.03 -12.41
C SER A 84 -1.66 -26.16 -13.24
N PRO A 85 -0.82 -26.78 -14.10
CA PRO A 85 0.13 -26.04 -14.93
C PRO A 85 -0.55 -25.03 -15.87
N GLU A 86 -1.76 -25.33 -16.35
CA GLU A 86 -2.56 -24.42 -17.17
C GLU A 86 -2.98 -23.18 -16.37
N VAL A 87 -3.46 -23.37 -15.13
CA VAL A 87 -3.84 -22.26 -14.24
C VAL A 87 -2.63 -21.41 -13.87
N LYS A 88 -1.47 -22.02 -13.64
CA LYS A 88 -0.21 -21.29 -13.39
C LYS A 88 0.18 -20.42 -14.58
N ALA A 89 0.03 -20.91 -15.81
CA ALA A 89 0.32 -20.13 -17.01
C ALA A 89 -0.62 -18.91 -17.11
N HIS A 90 -1.92 -19.09 -16.93
CA HIS A 90 -2.87 -17.97 -16.92
C HIS A 90 -2.58 -16.95 -15.82
N LEU A 91 -2.27 -17.43 -14.61
CA LEU A 91 -1.91 -16.58 -13.49
C LEU A 91 -0.64 -15.77 -13.77
N SER A 92 0.40 -16.39 -14.35
CA SER A 92 1.64 -15.69 -14.71
C SER A 92 1.39 -14.56 -15.73
N SER A 93 0.49 -14.79 -16.70
CA SER A 93 0.11 -13.76 -17.66
C SER A 93 -0.60 -12.60 -16.97
N ALA A 94 -1.55 -12.88 -16.08
CA ALA A 94 -2.25 -11.86 -15.31
C ALA A 94 -1.31 -11.06 -14.39
N VAL A 95 -0.40 -11.75 -13.68
CA VAL A 95 0.61 -11.11 -12.82
C VAL A 95 1.52 -10.19 -13.64
N THR A 96 1.90 -10.60 -14.85
CA THR A 96 2.71 -9.77 -15.74
C THR A 96 1.98 -8.49 -16.14
N SER A 97 0.71 -8.59 -16.55
CA SER A 97 -0.10 -7.42 -16.89
C SER A 97 -0.31 -6.49 -15.68
N LEU A 98 -0.53 -7.06 -14.49
CA LEU A 98 -0.63 -6.28 -13.25
C LEU A 98 0.68 -5.56 -12.92
N ALA A 99 1.81 -6.24 -13.03
CA ALA A 99 3.13 -5.66 -12.78
C ALA A 99 3.43 -4.52 -13.75
N GLN A 100 3.07 -4.67 -15.02
CA GLN A 100 3.20 -3.62 -16.03
C GLN A 100 2.31 -2.40 -15.70
N ALA A 101 1.06 -2.62 -15.29
CA ALA A 101 0.17 -1.55 -14.86
C ALA A 101 0.70 -0.83 -13.61
N ALA A 102 1.17 -1.59 -12.62
CA ALA A 102 1.79 -1.01 -11.41
C ALA A 102 3.05 -0.21 -11.76
N ALA A 103 3.91 -0.72 -12.64
CA ALA A 103 5.07 0.00 -13.12
C ALA A 103 4.69 1.29 -13.84
N ALA A 104 3.62 1.29 -14.64
CA ALA A 104 3.12 2.50 -15.30
C ALA A 104 2.62 3.55 -14.29
N ILE A 105 1.93 3.13 -13.22
CA ILE A 105 1.48 4.02 -12.14
C ILE A 105 2.67 4.57 -11.34
N LEU A 106 3.72 3.77 -11.12
CA LEU A 106 4.90 4.23 -10.38
C LEU A 106 5.83 5.09 -11.25
N ALA A 107 5.83 4.88 -12.56
CA ALA A 107 6.64 5.59 -13.53
C ALA A 107 6.06 6.95 -13.91
N THR A 108 4.82 7.29 -13.55
CA THR A 108 4.30 8.65 -13.76
C THR A 108 5.19 9.62 -12.99
N PRO A 109 6.00 10.44 -13.68
CA PRO A 109 6.78 11.47 -13.02
C PRO A 109 5.79 12.46 -12.42
N ASP A 110 6.04 12.92 -11.19
CA ASP A 110 5.28 14.02 -10.59
C ASP A 110 5.39 15.25 -11.52
N PRO A 111 4.30 15.77 -12.10
CA PRO A 111 4.35 16.99 -12.88
C PRO A 111 4.69 18.22 -12.03
N ARG A 112 4.78 18.10 -10.70
CA ARG A 112 5.00 19.22 -9.77
C ARG A 112 6.45 19.37 -9.34
N ARG A 113 7.25 19.87 -10.28
CA ARG A 113 8.33 20.85 -10.04
C ARG A 113 8.02 21.97 -11.04
N ASP A 114 7.21 22.98 -10.72
CA ASP A 114 7.47 24.19 -9.91
C ASP A 114 6.10 24.88 -9.52
N PRO A 115 6.02 26.01 -8.78
CA PRO A 115 5.36 26.11 -7.48
C PRO A 115 4.25 27.18 -7.44
N SER A 116 3.18 27.00 -6.68
CA SER A 116 2.16 28.05 -6.43
C SER A 116 1.42 28.55 -7.70
N SER A 117 0.29 27.93 -8.10
CA SER A 117 -0.80 28.66 -8.81
C SER A 117 -1.99 27.79 -9.29
N ASP A 118 -2.57 26.87 -8.52
CA ASP A 118 -3.72 26.11 -9.07
C ASP A 118 -4.82 25.71 -8.08
N VAL A 119 -5.09 26.57 -7.10
CA VAL A 119 -6.40 26.62 -6.45
C VAL A 119 -6.74 28.07 -6.19
N GLU A 120 -7.76 28.58 -6.87
CA GLU A 120 -8.35 29.89 -6.59
C GLU A 120 -9.11 29.78 -5.26
N ARG A 121 -8.63 30.49 -4.23
CA ARG A 121 -9.34 30.57 -2.95
C ARG A 121 -10.44 31.60 -3.10
N ILE A 122 -11.68 31.16 -2.94
CA ILE A 122 -12.84 32.04 -2.80
C ILE A 122 -12.89 32.39 -1.30
N ASP A 123 -12.51 33.61 -0.96
CA ASP A 123 -12.73 34.14 0.38
C ASP A 123 -14.25 34.37 0.55
N LEU A 124 -14.86 33.62 1.47
CA LEU A 124 -16.30 33.68 1.78
C LEU A 124 -16.59 34.53 3.03
N ASP A 125 -15.64 35.38 3.42
CA ASP A 125 -15.77 36.31 4.54
C ASP A 125 -15.59 37.75 4.03
N ASP A 126 -16.50 38.20 3.15
CA ASP A 126 -16.82 39.62 2.99
C ASP A 126 -18.32 39.76 3.30
N ASP A 127 -18.62 39.70 4.59
CA ASP A 127 -19.89 40.16 5.18
C ASP A 127 -19.87 41.70 5.19
N ASP A 128 -19.97 42.29 3.99
CA ASP A 128 -20.21 43.73 3.77
C ASP A 128 -21.19 43.85 2.61
N GLY A 129 -22.40 43.30 2.80
CA GLY A 129 -23.55 43.65 1.99
C GLY A 129 -23.91 45.11 2.25
N PRO A 130 -24.16 45.94 1.21
CA PRO A 130 -24.47 47.34 1.40
C PRO A 130 -25.68 47.49 2.33
N GLU A 131 -25.42 48.08 3.48
CA GLU A 131 -26.44 48.73 4.29
C GLU A 131 -27.24 49.71 3.41
N ASP A 132 -28.51 49.88 3.77
CA ASP A 132 -29.49 50.82 3.22
C ASP A 132 -29.98 50.62 1.77
N ALA A 133 -31.10 49.91 1.61
CA ALA A 133 -32.43 50.54 1.67
C ALA A 133 -33.57 49.63 1.15
N ALA A 134 -34.75 49.86 1.74
CA ALA A 134 -36.08 49.47 1.26
C ALA A 134 -36.57 48.05 1.59
N SER A 135 -37.08 47.93 2.82
CA SER A 135 -38.47 47.51 3.09
C SER A 135 -39.31 47.25 1.83
N SER A 136 -39.80 46.03 1.66
CA SER A 136 -41.24 45.75 1.50
C SER A 136 -41.53 44.26 1.56
N ASP A 137 -42.43 43.92 2.49
CA ASP A 137 -43.48 42.92 2.32
C ASP A 137 -43.08 41.44 2.31
N TRP A 138 -42.97 40.86 3.50
CA TRP A 138 -43.20 39.43 3.71
C TRP A 138 -44.63 39.25 4.22
N PRO A 139 -45.55 38.64 3.45
CA PRO A 139 -46.88 38.32 3.96
C PRO A 139 -46.80 37.08 4.85
N GLY A 140 -46.92 37.30 6.16
CA GLY A 140 -47.14 36.26 7.15
C GLY A 140 -48.62 35.92 7.32
N ASP A 141 -48.94 34.65 7.06
CA ASP A 141 -49.95 33.76 7.65
C ASP A 141 -51.42 34.21 7.84
N ARG A 142 -52.31 33.49 7.12
CA ARG A 142 -53.50 32.85 7.72
C ARG A 142 -53.96 31.63 6.95
#